data_AF-A0AAU9UR27-F1
#
_entry.id   AF-A0AAU9UR27-F1
#
_cell.length_a   1.000
_cell.length_b   1.000
_cell.length_c   1.000
_cell.angle_alpha   90.00
_cell.angle_beta   90.00
_cell.angle_gamma   90.00
#
_symmetry.space_group_name_H-M   'P 1'
#
loop_
_entity.id
_entity.type
_entity.pdbx_description
1 polymer ?
#
loop_
_entity_poly.entity_id
_entity_poly.type
_entity_poly.pdbx_seq_one_letter_code
_entity_poly.pdbx_strand_id
1 'polypeptide(L)'
;MNTNLFAPLKDTEFVIRSTHPKYTDIIADEYFRICQEPIKGTYENWKKPKNKNKNLFGNIPCWDNSRVVLHQTSDGADYINGNYVSGFDLQSKFIATEQPMVSTLGNFWTMIWEENTRVIVMLNGSEEEAQQSYLYLSPSKTDNLRRLLNQTERDSRGKGLHRNRNHYYSLTHWAIKEGKPP
;
A
#
# COMPACT_ATOMS: atom_id res chain seq x y z
N MET A 1 -2.73 19.84 28.73
CA MET A 1 -3.73 20.64 27.99
C MET A 1 -4.46 19.71 27.05
N ASN A 2 -5.79 19.77 27.00
CA ASN A 2 -6.56 18.92 26.08
C ASN A 2 -6.50 19.56 24.68
N THR A 3 -5.60 19.08 23.82
CA THR A 3 -5.47 19.59 22.44
C THR A 3 -6.68 19.13 21.63
N ASN A 4 -7.45 20.07 21.08
CA ASN A 4 -8.52 19.75 20.15
C ASN A 4 -7.90 19.29 18.83
N LEU A 5 -7.91 17.98 18.57
CA LEU A 5 -7.34 17.35 17.37
C LEU A 5 -8.04 17.78 16.06
N PHE A 6 -9.22 18.40 16.15
CA PHE A 6 -10.01 18.81 14.98
C PHE A 6 -9.89 20.30 14.66
N ALA A 7 -9.17 21.08 15.47
CA ALA A 7 -8.94 22.49 15.19
C ALA A 7 -7.77 22.67 14.23
N PRO A 8 -7.93 23.36 13.09
CA PRO A 8 -6.82 23.62 12.17
C PRO A 8 -5.77 24.52 12.82
N LEU A 9 -4.50 24.22 12.55
CA LEU A 9 -3.37 25.06 12.92
C LEU A 9 -3.13 26.12 11.84
N LYS A 10 -2.71 27.32 12.25
CA LYS A 10 -2.15 28.31 11.32
C LYS A 10 -0.75 27.87 10.91
N ASP A 11 -0.33 28.23 9.70
CA ASP A 11 0.98 27.87 9.14
C ASP A 11 2.15 28.20 10.09
N THR A 12 2.14 29.38 10.70
CA THR A 12 3.17 29.80 11.65
C THR A 12 3.23 28.92 12.89
N GLU A 13 2.07 28.49 13.39
CA GLU A 13 1.98 27.61 14.55
C GLU A 13 2.45 26.20 14.20
N PHE A 14 2.12 25.71 13.00
CA PHE A 14 2.61 24.42 12.51
C PHE A 14 4.15 24.38 12.42
N VAL A 15 4.79 25.42 11.86
CA VAL A 15 6.26 25.47 11.76
C VAL A 15 6.91 25.48 13.15
N ILE A 16 6.37 26.28 14.08
CA ILE A 16 6.88 26.34 15.45
C ILE A 16 6.75 24.98 16.15
N ARG A 17 5.60 24.32 16.00
CA ARG A 17 5.32 23.02 16.61
C ARG A 17 6.19 21.90 16.05
N SER A 18 6.36 21.85 14.73
CA SER A 18 7.09 20.77 14.04
C SER A 18 8.61 20.84 14.22
N THR A 19 9.16 22.00 14.59
CA THR A 19 10.62 22.20 14.68
C THR A 19 11.14 22.32 16.12
N HIS A 20 10.30 22.75 17.06
CA HIS A 20 10.77 23.03 18.42
C HIS A 20 10.63 21.79 19.33
N PRO A 21 11.73 21.33 19.99
CA PRO A 21 11.71 20.11 20.81
C PRO A 21 10.68 20.04 21.95
N LYS A 22 10.16 21.19 22.40
CA LYS A 22 9.16 21.26 23.48
C LYS A 22 7.80 20.68 23.06
N TYR A 23 7.56 20.50 21.76
CA TYR A 23 6.31 19.94 21.25
C TYR A 23 6.42 18.47 20.85
N THR A 24 7.60 17.85 20.94
CA THR A 24 7.79 16.44 20.56
C THR A 24 6.84 15.51 21.30
N ASP A 25 6.70 15.69 22.62
CA ASP A 25 5.80 14.89 23.44
C ASP A 25 4.32 15.11 23.08
N ILE A 26 3.97 16.33 22.68
CA ILE A 26 2.60 16.67 22.25
C ILE A 26 2.28 16.01 20.91
N ILE A 27 3.22 16.05 19.96
CA ILE A 27 3.08 15.38 18.66
C ILE A 27 2.99 13.86 18.85
N ALA A 28 3.80 13.30 19.75
CA ALA A 28 3.76 11.88 20.08
C ALA A 28 2.40 11.49 20.69
N ASP A 29 1.89 12.25 21.66
CA ASP A 29 0.57 12.03 22.26
C ASP A 29 -0.56 12.12 21.22
N GLU A 30 -0.52 13.13 20.33
CA GLU A 30 -1.46 13.27 19.22
C GLU A 30 -1.42 12.06 18.28
N TYR A 31 -0.23 11.60 17.89
CA TYR A 31 -0.05 10.40 17.09
C TYR A 31 -0.65 9.16 17.77
N PHE A 32 -0.35 8.95 19.07
CA PHE A 32 -0.88 7.79 19.79
C PHE A 32 -2.40 7.81 19.91
N ARG A 33 -3.02 8.98 20.06
CA ARG A 33 -4.49 9.11 20.05
C ARG A 33 -5.07 8.68 18.70
N ILE A 34 -4.47 9.12 17.58
CA ILE A 34 -4.91 8.71 16.24
C ILE A 34 -4.80 7.19 16.07
N CYS A 35 -3.71 6.57 16.55
CA CYS A 35 -3.54 5.12 16.47
C CYS A 35 -4.55 4.34 17.32
N GLN A 36 -5.14 4.96 18.33
CA GLN A 36 -6.15 4.35 19.21
C GLN A 36 -7.59 4.58 18.73
N GLU A 37 -7.80 5.48 17.76
CA GLU A 37 -9.12 5.72 17.20
C GLU A 37 -9.66 4.44 16.53
N PRO A 38 -10.85 3.94 16.93
CA PRO A 38 -11.42 2.75 16.33
C PRO A 38 -11.71 2.97 14.85
N ILE A 39 -11.06 2.19 14.00
CA ILE A 39 -11.35 2.20 12.56
C ILE A 39 -12.72 1.54 12.34
N LYS A 40 -13.67 2.30 11.81
CA LYS A 40 -15.01 1.83 11.47
C LYS A 40 -15.02 1.30 10.04
N GLY A 41 -15.29 0.01 9.87
CA GLY A 41 -15.40 -0.62 8.56
C GLY A 41 -15.30 -2.13 8.64
N THR A 42 -15.51 -2.80 7.50
CA THR A 42 -15.29 -4.23 7.35
C THR A 42 -14.11 -4.49 6.42
N TYR A 43 -13.54 -5.68 6.50
CA TYR A 43 -12.45 -6.15 5.64
C TYR A 43 -12.67 -7.63 5.30
N GLU A 44 -13.93 -7.99 5.03
CA GLU A 44 -14.34 -9.37 4.75
C GLU A 44 -13.75 -9.87 3.43
N ASN A 45 -13.59 -9.00 2.41
CA ASN A 45 -12.93 -9.41 1.18
C ASN A 45 -11.46 -9.77 1.39
N TRP A 46 -10.75 -9.01 2.23
CA TRP A 46 -9.36 -9.31 2.58
C TRP A 46 -9.24 -10.66 3.31
N LYS A 47 -10.23 -11.03 4.14
CA LYS A 47 -10.28 -12.31 4.88
C LYS A 47 -10.63 -13.53 4.03
N LYS A 48 -11.20 -13.36 2.83
CA LYS A 48 -11.65 -14.50 2.00
C LYS A 48 -10.47 -15.44 1.68
N PRO A 49 -10.64 -16.78 1.79
CA PRO A 49 -9.57 -17.74 1.48
C PRO A 49 -8.92 -17.53 0.10
N LYS A 50 -9.73 -17.20 -0.93
CA LYS A 50 -9.26 -16.92 -2.29
C LYS A 50 -8.33 -15.69 -2.41
N ASN A 51 -8.38 -14.77 -1.45
CA ASN A 51 -7.62 -13.52 -1.45
C ASN A 51 -6.41 -13.56 -0.51
N LYS A 52 -6.29 -14.58 0.35
CA LYS A 52 -5.22 -14.67 1.37
C LYS A 52 -3.82 -14.60 0.76
N ASN A 53 -3.61 -15.23 -0.40
CA ASN A 53 -2.33 -15.23 -1.11
C ASN A 53 -2.09 -13.97 -1.96
N LYS A 54 -3.01 -13.00 -1.90
CA LYS A 54 -2.94 -11.70 -2.56
C LYS A 54 -2.69 -10.54 -1.59
N ASN A 55 -2.35 -10.86 -0.34
CA ASN A 55 -1.99 -9.91 0.70
C ASN A 55 -0.53 -10.15 1.08
N LEU A 56 0.32 -9.15 0.89
CA LEU A 56 1.73 -9.18 1.27
C LEU A 56 1.88 -9.28 2.79
N PHE A 57 1.06 -8.52 3.52
CA PHE A 57 1.07 -8.46 4.98
C PHE A 57 -0.23 -9.03 5.55
N GLY A 58 -0.13 -10.12 6.30
CA GLY A 58 -1.27 -10.81 6.92
C GLY A 58 -1.93 -10.07 8.09
N ASN A 59 -1.48 -8.85 8.39
CA ASN A 59 -1.90 -8.00 9.50
C ASN A 59 -2.28 -6.58 9.05
N ILE A 60 -2.20 -6.27 7.75
CA ILE A 60 -2.60 -4.97 7.19
C ILE A 60 -3.86 -5.21 6.34
N PRO A 61 -5.07 -4.88 6.85
CA PRO A 61 -6.32 -5.17 6.16
C PRO A 61 -6.57 -4.23 4.98
N CYS A 62 -7.24 -4.76 3.95
CA CYS A 62 -7.86 -3.97 2.87
C CYS A 62 -9.32 -3.71 3.22
N TRP A 63 -9.69 -2.44 3.37
CA TRP A 63 -11.03 -2.05 3.85
C TRP A 63 -12.08 -2.15 2.74
N ASP A 64 -13.21 -2.79 3.01
CA ASP A 64 -14.24 -3.09 2.00
C ASP A 64 -14.90 -1.83 1.42
N ASN A 65 -15.04 -0.78 2.22
CA ASN A 65 -15.73 0.46 1.86
C ASN A 65 -14.96 1.32 0.85
N SER A 66 -13.65 1.16 0.76
CA SER A 66 -12.80 1.93 -0.15
C SER A 66 -11.88 1.06 -1.01
N ARG A 67 -12.02 -0.27 -0.99
CA ARG A 67 -11.15 -1.13 -1.78
C ARG A 67 -11.30 -0.84 -3.27
N VAL A 68 -10.21 -1.03 -4.01
CA VAL A 68 -10.28 -1.11 -5.46
C VAL A 68 -10.89 -2.45 -5.87
N VAL A 69 -11.85 -2.41 -6.80
CA VAL A 69 -12.53 -3.59 -7.34
C VAL A 69 -12.05 -3.79 -8.76
N LEU A 70 -11.46 -4.95 -9.04
CA LEU A 70 -10.99 -5.28 -10.40
C LEU A 70 -12.10 -5.96 -11.20
N HIS A 71 -12.16 -5.69 -12.50
CA HIS A 71 -13.22 -6.21 -13.37
C HIS A 71 -12.70 -7.19 -14.42
N GLN A 72 -11.44 -7.06 -14.83
CA GLN A 72 -10.84 -7.81 -15.95
C GLN A 72 -9.60 -8.60 -15.53
N THR A 73 -9.76 -9.49 -14.53
CA THR A 73 -8.64 -10.33 -14.07
C THR A 73 -8.74 -11.76 -14.62
N SER A 74 -7.59 -12.35 -14.96
CA SER A 74 -7.48 -13.71 -15.49
C SER A 74 -7.85 -14.80 -14.46
N ASP A 75 -7.78 -14.47 -13.18
CA ASP A 75 -8.15 -15.36 -12.07
C ASP A 75 -9.63 -15.22 -11.65
N GLY A 76 -10.41 -14.37 -12.33
CA GLY A 76 -11.81 -14.10 -12.04
C GLY A 76 -12.06 -13.48 -10.66
N ALA A 77 -11.02 -12.99 -9.99
CA ALA A 77 -11.10 -12.41 -8.66
C ALA A 77 -11.01 -10.88 -8.71
N ASP A 78 -12.05 -10.24 -8.18
CA ASP A 78 -12.29 -8.80 -8.10
C ASP A 78 -11.41 -8.06 -7.07
N TYR A 79 -10.23 -8.59 -6.76
CA TYR A 79 -9.46 -8.22 -5.58
C TYR A 79 -7.98 -7.95 -5.85
N ILE A 80 -7.56 -6.80 -5.32
CA ILE A 80 -6.18 -6.40 -5.03
C ILE A 80 -6.19 -5.69 -3.66
N ASN A 81 -5.09 -5.80 -2.89
CA ASN A 81 -4.96 -5.06 -1.64
C ASN A 81 -4.57 -3.60 -1.93
N GLY A 82 -5.59 -2.80 -2.24
CA GLY A 82 -5.48 -1.37 -2.43
C GLY A 82 -6.79 -0.66 -2.11
N ASN A 83 -6.67 0.52 -1.52
CA ASN A 83 -7.78 1.36 -1.07
C ASN A 83 -7.68 2.76 -1.69
N TYR A 84 -8.82 3.31 -2.09
CA TYR A 84 -8.93 4.72 -2.44
C TYR A 84 -8.70 5.61 -1.23
N VAL A 85 -7.95 6.69 -1.44
CA VAL A 85 -7.65 7.72 -0.45
C VAL A 85 -8.01 9.08 -1.02
N SER A 86 -8.78 9.85 -0.26
CA SER A 86 -9.18 11.20 -0.65
C SER A 86 -8.02 12.18 -0.49
N GLY A 87 -7.89 13.08 -1.46
CA GLY A 87 -7.06 14.26 -1.33
C GLY A 87 -7.78 15.36 -0.57
N PHE A 88 -7.11 16.51 -0.41
CA PHE A 88 -7.71 17.71 0.18
C PHE A 88 -8.90 18.24 -0.63
N ASP A 89 -8.82 18.15 -1.95
CA ASP A 89 -9.72 18.76 -2.93
C ASP A 89 -10.62 17.75 -3.67
N LEU A 90 -10.26 16.46 -3.66
CA LEU A 90 -10.92 15.44 -4.45
C LEU A 90 -11.05 14.11 -3.69
N GLN A 91 -12.28 13.57 -3.66
CA GLN A 91 -12.56 12.24 -3.12
C GLN A 91 -11.88 11.16 -3.97
N SER A 92 -11.33 10.12 -3.35
CA SER A 92 -10.67 9.00 -4.04
C SER A 92 -9.60 9.43 -5.07
N LYS A 93 -8.87 10.50 -4.76
CA LYS A 93 -7.80 11.07 -5.62
C LYS A 93 -6.62 10.12 -5.80
N PHE A 94 -6.32 9.34 -4.77
CA PHE A 94 -5.19 8.43 -4.74
C PHE A 94 -5.65 7.01 -4.49
N ILE A 95 -4.79 6.06 -4.85
CA ILE A 95 -4.89 4.67 -4.41
C ILE A 95 -3.65 4.37 -3.59
N ALA A 96 -3.84 4.02 -2.32
CA ALA A 96 -2.80 3.42 -1.49
C ALA A 96 -2.90 1.89 -1.65
N THR A 97 -1.83 1.25 -2.10
CA THR A 97 -1.78 -0.19 -2.36
C THR A 97 -0.54 -0.78 -1.72
N GLU A 98 -0.57 -2.07 -1.42
CA GLU A 98 0.66 -2.78 -1.05
C GLU A 98 1.60 -2.94 -2.26
N GLN A 99 2.86 -3.29 -1.97
CA GLN A 99 3.81 -3.68 -3.00
C GLN A 99 3.31 -4.92 -3.76
N PRO A 100 3.30 -4.88 -5.11
CA PRO A 100 2.91 -6.03 -5.89
C PRO A 100 3.89 -7.19 -5.69
N MET A 101 3.33 -8.37 -5.43
CA MET A 101 4.06 -9.63 -5.40
C MET A 101 4.12 -10.21 -6.82
N VAL A 102 4.97 -11.21 -7.03
CA VAL A 102 5.01 -11.98 -8.30
C VAL A 102 3.62 -12.49 -8.67
N SER A 103 2.87 -12.98 -7.69
CA SER A 103 1.51 -13.52 -7.86
C SER A 103 0.45 -12.46 -8.16
N THR A 104 0.65 -11.19 -7.75
CA THR A 104 -0.34 -10.11 -7.89
C THR A 104 0.07 -9.05 -8.92
N LEU A 105 1.23 -9.19 -9.57
CA LEU A 105 1.72 -8.23 -10.56
C LEU A 105 0.76 -8.02 -11.73
N GLY A 106 0.10 -9.09 -12.18
CA GLY A 106 -0.97 -9.00 -13.19
C GLY A 106 -2.14 -8.14 -12.71
N ASN A 107 -2.65 -8.42 -11.51
CA ASN A 107 -3.73 -7.65 -10.89
C ASN A 107 -3.33 -6.17 -10.69
N PHE A 108 -2.08 -5.90 -10.33
CA PHE A 108 -1.56 -4.54 -10.19
C PHE A 108 -1.60 -3.77 -11.51
N TRP A 109 -1.13 -4.36 -12.61
CA TRP A 109 -1.22 -3.69 -13.91
C TRP A 109 -2.65 -3.57 -14.43
N THR A 110 -3.52 -4.55 -14.15
CA THR A 110 -4.97 -4.43 -14.40
C THR A 110 -5.55 -3.23 -13.66
N MET A 111 -5.22 -3.06 -12.37
CA MET A 111 -5.65 -1.90 -11.58
C MET A 111 -5.19 -0.59 -12.22
N ILE A 112 -3.91 -0.46 -12.56
CA ILE A 112 -3.35 0.75 -13.18
C ILE A 112 -4.08 1.10 -14.48
N TRP A 113 -4.37 0.09 -15.31
CA TRP A 113 -5.09 0.24 -16.55
C TRP A 113 -6.56 0.64 -16.36
N GLU A 114 -7.32 -0.11 -15.55
CA GLU A 114 -8.75 0.15 -15.28
C GLU A 114 -8.98 1.52 -14.63
N GLU A 115 -8.05 1.91 -13.74
CA GLU A 115 -8.10 3.19 -13.05
C GLU A 115 -7.54 4.36 -13.86
N ASN A 116 -6.99 4.09 -15.06
CA ASN A 116 -6.33 5.10 -15.89
C ASN A 116 -5.25 5.88 -15.11
N THR A 117 -4.47 5.16 -14.31
CA THR A 117 -3.40 5.76 -13.49
C THR A 117 -2.25 6.21 -14.38
N ARG A 118 -1.79 7.45 -14.17
CA ARG A 118 -0.70 8.07 -14.96
C ARG A 118 0.62 8.14 -14.23
N VAL A 119 0.58 8.18 -12.89
CA VAL A 119 1.78 8.29 -12.06
C VAL A 119 1.74 7.25 -10.96
N ILE A 120 2.85 6.54 -10.80
CA ILE A 120 3.09 5.59 -9.72
C ILE A 120 4.20 6.16 -8.85
N VAL A 121 3.92 6.34 -7.56
CA VAL A 121 4.88 6.82 -6.56
C VAL A 121 5.22 5.65 -5.63
N MET A 122 6.50 5.31 -5.59
CA MET A 122 7.04 4.27 -4.71
C MET A 122 7.73 4.92 -3.51
N LEU A 123 7.36 4.51 -2.29
CA LEU A 123 7.86 5.09 -1.03
C LEU A 123 8.74 4.12 -0.24
N ASN A 124 9.36 3.15 -0.90
CA ASN A 124 10.14 2.11 -0.23
C ASN A 124 11.36 2.72 0.47
N GLY A 125 11.62 2.29 1.71
CA GLY A 125 12.56 2.96 2.62
C GLY A 125 14.02 2.55 2.43
N SER A 126 14.30 1.37 1.87
CA SER A 126 15.66 0.93 1.58
C SER A 126 15.91 0.77 0.07
N GLU A 127 17.17 0.94 -0.33
CA GLU A 127 17.60 0.76 -1.72
C GLU A 127 17.33 -0.67 -2.22
N GLU A 128 17.47 -1.67 -1.35
CA GLU A 128 17.21 -3.09 -1.67
C GLU A 128 15.72 -3.36 -1.94
N GLU A 129 14.81 -2.81 -1.13
CA GLU A 129 13.36 -2.94 -1.34
C GLU A 129 12.88 -2.18 -2.58
N ALA A 130 13.48 -1.02 -2.83
CA ALA A 130 13.25 -0.26 -4.05
C ALA A 130 13.71 -1.07 -5.26
N GLN A 131 14.93 -1.62 -5.25
CA GLN A 131 15.46 -2.45 -6.34
C GLN A 131 14.57 -3.66 -6.62
N GLN A 132 14.12 -4.39 -5.59
CA GLN A 132 13.18 -5.50 -5.76
C GLN A 132 11.85 -5.07 -6.38
N SER A 133 11.36 -3.87 -6.08
CA SER A 133 10.13 -3.34 -6.68
C SER A 133 10.33 -2.87 -8.12
N TYR A 134 11.45 -2.18 -8.41
CA TYR A 134 11.82 -1.76 -9.77
C TYR A 134 11.94 -2.93 -10.74
N LEU A 135 12.40 -4.07 -10.24
CA LEU A 135 12.47 -5.34 -10.96
C LEU A 135 11.07 -5.75 -11.50
N TYR A 136 9.99 -5.52 -10.74
CA TYR A 136 8.62 -5.82 -11.18
C TYR A 136 7.98 -4.72 -12.04
N LEU A 137 8.38 -3.45 -11.87
CA LEU A 137 7.76 -2.31 -12.55
C LEU A 137 8.42 -1.94 -13.89
N SER A 138 9.61 -2.46 -14.19
CA SER A 138 10.31 -2.22 -15.45
C SER A 138 10.10 -3.38 -16.43
N PRO A 139 9.39 -3.18 -17.57
CA PRO A 139 9.09 -4.25 -18.53
C PRO A 139 10.32 -5.02 -19.01
N SER A 140 11.45 -4.34 -19.21
CA SER A 140 12.72 -4.95 -19.65
C SER A 140 13.40 -5.80 -18.57
N LYS A 141 13.08 -5.57 -17.29
CA LYS A 141 13.62 -6.34 -16.16
C LYS A 141 12.68 -7.45 -15.70
N THR A 142 11.37 -7.32 -15.92
CA THR A 142 10.35 -8.33 -15.57
C THR A 142 10.58 -9.65 -16.32
N ASP A 143 11.00 -9.60 -17.58
CA ASP A 143 11.30 -10.80 -18.37
C ASP A 143 12.52 -11.58 -17.84
N ASN A 144 13.52 -10.86 -17.33
CA ASN A 144 14.70 -11.47 -16.73
C ASN A 144 14.39 -12.12 -15.38
N LEU A 145 13.50 -11.54 -14.57
CA LEU A 145 13.02 -12.16 -13.32
C LEU A 145 12.19 -13.40 -13.59
N ARG A 146 11.29 -13.38 -14.57
CA ARG A 146 10.53 -14.59 -14.94
C ARG A 146 11.46 -15.74 -15.29
N ARG A 147 12.55 -15.47 -16.02
CA ARG A 147 13.58 -16.47 -16.31
C ARG A 147 14.31 -16.95 -15.06
N LEU A 148 14.71 -16.03 -14.17
CA LEU A 148 15.46 -16.34 -12.94
C LEU A 148 14.62 -17.11 -11.90
N LEU A 149 13.34 -16.76 -11.75
CA LEU A 149 12.40 -17.44 -10.87
C LEU A 149 12.08 -18.84 -11.40
N ASN A 150 11.89 -18.99 -12.70
CA ASN A 150 11.73 -20.31 -13.33
C ASN A 150 12.97 -21.22 -13.15
N GLN A 151 14.16 -20.63 -12.99
CA GLN A 151 15.39 -21.35 -12.63
C GLN A 151 15.42 -21.70 -11.14
N THR A 152 15.08 -20.75 -10.28
CA THR A 152 15.08 -20.93 -8.83
C THR A 152 14.00 -21.91 -8.36
N GLU A 153 12.84 -21.95 -9.01
CA GLU A 153 11.77 -22.96 -8.77
C GLU A 153 12.17 -24.36 -9.23
N ARG A 154 13.03 -24.48 -10.24
CA ARG A 154 13.62 -25.78 -10.61
C ARG A 154 14.59 -26.26 -9.52
N ASP A 155 15.33 -25.34 -8.90
CA ASP A 155 16.34 -25.64 -7.90
C ASP A 155 15.78 -25.81 -6.47
N SER A 156 14.69 -25.14 -6.14
CA SER A 156 14.06 -25.16 -4.80
C SER A 156 13.13 -26.34 -4.54
N ARG A 157 12.87 -27.20 -5.54
CA ARG A 157 12.26 -28.53 -5.34
C ARG A 157 13.08 -29.48 -4.46
N GLY A 158 14.21 -29.03 -3.90
CA GLY A 158 15.07 -29.80 -3.00
C GLY A 158 15.20 -29.32 -1.55
N LYS A 159 14.80 -28.10 -1.15
CA LYS A 159 15.08 -27.61 0.22
C LYS A 159 14.02 -26.66 0.76
N GLY A 160 13.31 -27.10 1.80
CA GLY A 160 12.39 -26.27 2.58
C GLY A 160 13.16 -25.23 3.40
N LEU A 161 12.72 -23.97 3.33
CA LEU A 161 13.29 -22.89 4.14
C LEU A 161 12.19 -22.23 4.98
N HIS A 162 12.37 -22.28 6.29
CA HIS A 162 11.59 -21.54 7.27
C HIS A 162 11.97 -20.05 7.21
N ARG A 163 10.99 -19.16 7.17
CA ARG A 163 11.21 -17.71 7.32
C ARG A 163 10.43 -17.20 8.52
N ASN A 164 11.19 -16.80 9.53
CA ASN A 164 10.73 -15.97 10.63
C ASN A 164 11.08 -14.52 10.28
N ARG A 165 10.19 -13.55 10.52
CA ARG A 165 10.51 -12.11 10.67
C ARG A 165 9.27 -11.33 11.15
N ASN A 166 9.21 -11.10 12.46
CA ASN A 166 8.61 -9.89 13.02
C ASN A 166 9.47 -8.70 12.55
N HIS A 167 8.86 -7.66 11.99
CA HIS A 167 9.22 -6.22 12.07
C HIS A 167 8.12 -5.48 11.27
N TYR A 168 7.29 -4.72 11.97
CA TYR A 168 6.27 -3.83 11.38
C TYR A 168 6.98 -2.57 10.90
N TYR A 169 6.88 -2.18 9.62
CA TYR A 169 6.76 -0.80 9.11
C TYR A 169 6.55 -0.80 7.57
N SER A 170 5.76 0.18 7.11
CA SER A 170 5.67 0.73 5.75
C SER A 170 4.66 0.12 4.76
N LEU A 171 3.52 0.80 4.62
CA LEU A 171 2.70 0.79 3.40
C LEU A 171 3.53 1.39 2.26
N THR A 172 3.83 0.59 1.25
CA THR A 172 4.58 1.03 0.09
C THR A 172 3.69 0.93 -1.13
N HIS A 173 3.57 2.06 -1.85
CA HIS A 173 2.96 2.32 -3.17
C HIS A 173 1.70 3.21 -3.13
N TRP A 174 1.81 4.36 -3.81
CA TRP A 174 0.69 5.23 -4.14
C TRP A 174 0.55 5.30 -5.65
N ALA A 175 -0.65 5.04 -6.16
CA ALA A 175 -1.03 5.34 -7.53
C ALA A 175 -1.79 6.67 -7.55
N ILE A 176 -1.33 7.64 -8.34
CA ILE A 176 -2.01 8.91 -8.54
C ILE A 176 -2.86 8.79 -9.81
N LYS A 177 -4.18 8.87 -9.61
CA LYS A 177 -5.17 8.90 -10.66
C LYS A 177 -5.51 10.35 -10.97
N GLU A 178 -5.37 10.77 -12.23
CA GLU A 178 -6.09 11.96 -12.67
C GLU A 178 -7.56 11.57 -12.81
N GLY A 179 -8.43 12.29 -12.10
CA GLY A 179 -9.85 11.97 -11.99
C GLY A 179 -10.50 11.76 -13.35
N LYS A 180 -11.42 10.79 -13.43
CA LYS A 180 -12.36 10.76 -14.56
C LYS A 180 -13.10 12.10 -14.54
N PRO A 181 -13.12 12.88 -15.64
CA PRO A 181 -14.09 13.97 -15.73
C PRO A 181 -15.49 13.37 -15.63
N PRO A 182 -16.47 14.15 -15.12
CA PRO A 182 -17.86 13.72 -15.01
C PRO A 182 -18.45 13.24 -16.34
#